data_AF-A0A845L362-F1
#
_entry.id   AF-A0A845L362-F1
#
_cell.length_a   1.000
_cell.length_b   1.000
_cell.length_c   1.000
_cell.angle_alpha   90.00
_cell.angle_beta   90.00
_cell.angle_gamma   90.00
#
_symmetry.space_group_name_H-M   'P 1'
#
loop_
_entity.id
_entity.type
_entity.pdbx_description
1 polymer ?
#
loop_
_entity_poly.entity_id
_entity_poly.type
_entity_poly.pdbx_seq_one_letter_code
_entity_poly.pdbx_strand_id
1 'polypeptide(L)'
;MNRYPFITDEEFRSLLYYQGAIQNIDLKMLDTELTNFYSIGNAYETINVLLFPGIENEKSRLAIERRYMDERILEDMDELLNVYCWLYSAMCKYTLHTSKGNTIHTRRDDRRHTYECMKYGINDSFLSTSLRLDSNQYFQKKDGLVLMEFEAEDTVEHINVNDVLGDKSGFPQEDEILYPPFIYLETKPLTLEESEKSFQDCHKAPPCGKYFITLKSSSIEPKERSKETTEWLDQKRKELTAKTEIENAKKVWNAITINAECAYKAEIQQYVNWKQGLKEYLKTIYAIIKYEQR
;
A
#
# COMPACT_ATOMS: atom_id res chain seq x y z
N MET A 1 -6.86 -6.80 25.35
CA MET A 1 -6.35 -8.09 24.83
C MET A 1 -6.56 -8.07 23.33
N ASN A 2 -5.56 -8.46 22.53
CA ASN A 2 -5.71 -8.59 21.08
C ASN A 2 -6.77 -9.67 20.81
N ARG A 3 -7.82 -9.33 20.04
CA ARG A 3 -8.90 -10.27 19.66
C ARG A 3 -8.38 -11.44 18.82
N TYR A 4 -7.26 -11.21 18.12
CA TYR A 4 -6.66 -12.15 17.19
C TYR A 4 -5.28 -12.60 17.70
N PRO A 5 -5.20 -13.67 18.51
CA PRO A 5 -3.94 -14.10 19.14
C PRO A 5 -2.87 -14.59 18.17
N PHE A 6 -3.24 -14.87 16.92
CA PHE A 6 -2.32 -15.25 15.84
C PHE A 6 -1.63 -14.04 15.18
N ILE A 7 -2.12 -12.82 15.39
CA ILE A 7 -1.49 -11.58 14.95
C ILE A 7 -0.44 -11.17 15.98
N THR A 8 0.83 -11.05 15.55
CA THR A 8 1.94 -10.68 16.44
C THR A 8 1.92 -9.18 16.76
N ASP A 9 2.73 -8.77 17.74
CA ASP A 9 2.87 -7.37 18.11
C ASP A 9 3.43 -6.52 16.95
N GLU A 10 4.36 -7.07 16.16
CA GLU A 10 4.97 -6.41 14.99
C GLU A 10 3.97 -6.24 13.85
N GLU A 11 3.13 -7.25 13.61
CA GLU A 11 2.03 -7.20 12.64
C GLU A 11 0.98 -6.15 13.05
N PHE A 12 0.58 -6.17 14.32
CA PHE A 12 -0.34 -5.18 14.88
C PHE A 12 0.22 -3.76 14.80
N ARG A 13 1.49 -3.57 15.15
CA ARG A 13 2.19 -2.28 15.04
C ARG A 13 2.28 -1.81 13.60
N SER A 14 2.56 -2.70 12.66
CA SER A 14 2.62 -2.38 11.23
C SER A 14 1.28 -1.91 10.69
N LEU A 15 0.17 -2.51 11.14
CA LEU A 15 -1.18 -2.05 10.81
C LEU A 15 -1.47 -0.67 11.36
N LEU A 16 -1.11 -0.39 12.63
CA LEU A 16 -1.23 0.96 13.21
C LEU A 16 -0.42 1.99 12.42
N TYR A 17 0.82 1.63 12.06
CA TYR A 17 1.73 2.51 11.32
C TYR A 17 1.22 2.78 9.90
N TYR A 18 0.74 1.75 9.20
CA TYR A 18 0.10 1.90 7.89
C TYR A 18 -1.17 2.75 7.99
N GLN A 19 -2.04 2.52 8.98
CA GLN A 19 -3.23 3.35 9.15
C GLN A 19 -2.89 4.79 9.60
N GLY A 20 -1.66 5.09 10.00
CA GLY A 20 -1.28 6.41 10.52
C GLY A 20 -1.74 6.66 11.97
N ALA A 21 -2.16 5.62 12.69
CA ALA A 21 -2.55 5.66 14.10
C ALA A 21 -1.32 5.62 15.03
N ILE A 22 -0.31 6.45 14.72
CA ILE A 22 1.03 6.42 15.33
C ILE A 22 1.02 6.65 16.85
N GLN A 23 0.05 7.40 17.36
CA GLN A 23 -0.13 7.66 18.79
C GLN A 23 -0.46 6.40 19.61
N ASN A 24 -0.93 5.34 18.94
CA ASN A 24 -1.31 4.07 19.57
C ASN A 24 -0.21 3.01 19.46
N ILE A 25 0.93 3.35 18.86
CA ILE A 25 2.12 2.50 18.77
C ILE A 25 2.87 2.57 20.09
N ASP A 26 3.00 1.43 20.75
CA ASP A 26 3.81 1.26 21.95
C ASP A 26 5.10 0.53 21.56
N LEU A 27 6.23 1.23 21.63
CA LEU A 27 7.54 0.66 21.34
C LEU A 27 8.14 0.08 22.61
N LYS A 28 8.56 -1.19 22.53
CA LYS A 28 9.30 -1.84 23.61
C LYS A 28 10.65 -1.15 23.79
N MET A 29 11.28 -1.30 24.96
CA MET A 29 12.58 -0.65 25.26
C MET A 29 13.69 -0.95 24.25
N LEU A 30 13.65 -2.09 23.55
CA LEU A 30 14.63 -2.45 22.52
C LEU A 30 14.38 -1.76 21.16
N ASP A 31 13.18 -1.20 20.95
CA ASP A 31 12.77 -0.57 19.70
C ASP A 31 12.84 0.97 19.78
N THR A 32 13.40 1.55 20.85
CA THR A 32 13.41 3.02 21.04
C THR A 32 14.18 3.77 19.97
N GLU A 33 15.13 3.11 19.30
CA GLU A 33 15.85 3.66 18.15
C GLU A 33 14.92 3.91 16.95
N LEU A 34 13.83 3.15 16.83
CA LEU A 34 12.81 3.27 15.77
C LEU A 34 11.71 4.30 16.09
N THR A 35 11.84 5.05 17.19
CA THR A 35 10.86 6.09 17.57
C THR A 35 10.65 7.10 16.46
N ASN A 36 11.73 7.51 15.78
CA ASN A 36 11.65 8.47 14.68
C ASN A 36 10.88 7.88 13.49
N PHE A 37 11.19 6.63 13.11
CA PHE A 37 10.49 5.93 12.03
C PHE A 37 8.99 5.82 12.32
N TYR A 38 8.61 5.27 13.46
CA TYR A 38 7.20 5.08 13.83
C TYR A 38 6.44 6.37 14.17
N SER A 39 7.13 7.52 14.24
CA SER A 39 6.49 8.84 14.39
C SER A 39 6.01 9.46 13.07
N ILE A 40 6.29 8.84 11.93
CA ILE A 40 5.92 9.35 10.61
C ILE A 40 4.45 9.03 10.30
N GLY A 41 3.57 10.02 10.48
CA GLY A 41 2.11 9.81 10.45
C GLY A 41 1.47 9.45 9.10
N ASN A 42 2.13 9.69 7.96
CA ASN A 42 1.60 9.40 6.62
C ASN A 42 2.40 8.31 5.89
N ALA A 43 2.98 7.36 6.63
CA ALA A 43 3.85 6.32 6.08
C ALA A 43 3.20 5.50 4.94
N TYR A 44 1.87 5.31 4.97
CA TYR A 44 1.13 4.63 3.90
C TYR A 44 1.32 5.26 2.53
N GLU A 45 1.57 6.58 2.45
CA GLU A 45 1.80 7.24 1.17
C GLU A 45 3.09 6.71 0.55
N THR A 46 4.18 6.71 1.32
CA THR A 46 5.46 6.15 0.91
C THR A 46 5.36 4.66 0.61
N ILE A 47 4.74 3.88 1.50
CA ILE A 47 4.56 2.43 1.33
C ILE A 47 3.84 2.13 0.00
N ASN A 48 2.86 2.93 -0.39
CA ASN A 48 2.16 2.72 -1.65
C ASN A 48 2.92 3.26 -2.87
N VAL A 49 3.48 4.48 -2.81
CA VAL A 49 4.16 5.07 -3.99
C VAL A 49 5.33 4.21 -4.46
N LEU A 50 6.08 3.62 -3.53
CA LEU A 50 7.23 2.78 -3.85
C LEU A 50 6.88 1.53 -4.65
N LEU A 51 5.62 1.08 -4.64
CA LEU A 51 5.16 -0.09 -5.38
C LEU A 51 4.58 0.23 -6.77
N PHE A 52 4.14 1.47 -7.00
CA PHE A 52 3.65 1.90 -8.31
C PHE A 52 4.79 1.93 -9.35
N PRO A 53 4.53 1.57 -10.61
CA PRO A 53 5.53 1.70 -11.67
C PRO A 53 5.85 3.17 -11.98
N GLY A 54 7.07 3.44 -12.43
CA GLY A 54 7.50 4.79 -12.81
C GLY A 54 7.48 5.78 -11.64
N ILE A 55 7.20 7.06 -11.94
CA ILE A 55 7.17 8.17 -10.98
C ILE A 55 5.85 8.98 -11.00
N GLU A 56 4.85 8.54 -11.76
CA GLU A 56 3.60 9.30 -11.95
C GLU A 56 2.78 9.41 -10.66
N ASN A 57 2.87 8.40 -9.78
CA ASN A 57 2.21 8.39 -8.48
C ASN A 57 2.84 9.40 -7.50
N GLU A 58 4.16 9.53 -7.54
CA GLU A 58 4.94 10.54 -6.83
C GLU A 58 4.64 11.94 -7.37
N LYS A 59 4.60 12.14 -8.69
CA LYS A 59 4.24 13.42 -9.33
C LYS A 59 2.87 13.90 -8.90
N SER A 60 1.87 13.02 -8.92
CA SER A 60 0.52 13.32 -8.48
C SER A 60 0.51 13.85 -7.03
N ARG A 61 1.28 13.23 -6.13
CA ARG A 61 1.32 13.62 -4.72
C ARG A 61 2.19 14.85 -4.45
N LEU A 62 3.45 14.81 -4.86
CA LEU A 62 4.46 15.81 -4.49
C LEU A 62 4.30 17.12 -5.26
N ALA A 63 4.05 17.04 -6.57
CA ALA A 63 4.02 18.22 -7.44
C ALA A 63 2.60 18.78 -7.64
N ILE A 64 1.61 17.91 -7.91
CA ILE A 64 0.24 18.32 -8.24
C ILE A 64 -0.56 18.60 -6.96
N GLU A 65 -0.70 17.61 -6.09
CA GLU A 65 -1.46 17.72 -4.83
C GLU A 65 -0.69 18.44 -3.71
N ARG A 66 0.62 18.66 -3.90
CA ARG A 66 1.52 19.32 -2.93
C ARG A 66 1.51 18.65 -1.55
N ARG A 67 1.36 17.32 -1.53
CA ARG A 67 1.49 16.49 -0.34
C ARG A 67 2.94 16.49 0.13
N TYR A 68 3.14 16.44 1.44
CA TYR A 68 4.44 16.23 2.05
C TYR A 68 4.60 14.74 2.38
N MET A 69 5.57 14.08 1.74
CA MET A 69 6.04 12.75 2.14
C MET A 69 7.37 12.91 2.86
N ASP A 70 7.44 12.39 4.08
CA ASP A 70 8.62 12.51 4.92
C ASP A 70 9.70 11.52 4.47
N GLU A 71 10.76 12.03 3.84
CA GLU A 71 11.83 11.21 3.29
C GLU A 71 12.66 10.46 4.35
N ARG A 72 12.53 10.81 5.63
CA ARG A 72 13.21 10.11 6.74
C ARG A 72 12.79 8.64 6.83
N ILE A 73 11.59 8.30 6.35
CA ILE A 73 11.15 6.90 6.29
C ILE A 73 12.09 6.02 5.44
N LEU A 74 12.80 6.60 4.46
CA LEU A 74 13.75 5.89 3.61
C LEU A 74 15.09 5.65 4.31
N GLU A 75 15.39 6.36 5.40
CA GLU A 75 16.62 6.18 6.18
C GLU A 75 16.60 4.84 6.93
N ASP A 76 15.41 4.41 7.36
CA ASP A 76 15.15 3.12 8.01
C ASP A 76 14.55 2.10 7.02
N MET A 77 15.08 2.03 5.79
CA MET A 77 14.58 1.14 4.74
C MET A 77 14.54 -0.33 5.18
N ASP A 78 15.45 -0.76 6.05
CA ASP A 78 15.47 -2.13 6.58
C ASP A 78 14.20 -2.45 7.39
N GLU A 79 13.76 -1.52 8.24
CA GLU A 79 12.51 -1.64 9.00
C GLU A 79 11.29 -1.46 8.09
N LEU A 80 11.36 -0.58 7.08
CA LEU A 80 10.31 -0.45 6.09
C LEU A 80 10.07 -1.77 5.33
N LEU A 81 11.13 -2.50 4.97
CA LEU A 81 11.03 -3.85 4.40
C LEU A 81 10.37 -4.84 5.37
N ASN A 82 10.62 -4.73 6.67
CA ASN A 82 9.93 -5.54 7.66
C ASN A 82 8.43 -5.20 7.73
N VAL A 83 8.07 -3.91 7.71
CA VAL A 83 6.66 -3.45 7.68
C VAL A 83 5.90 -4.05 6.50
N TYR A 84 6.48 -4.07 5.29
CA TYR A 84 5.86 -4.75 4.14
C TYR A 84 5.57 -6.23 4.45
N CYS A 85 6.55 -6.96 4.98
CA CYS A 85 6.42 -8.37 5.33
C CYS A 85 5.37 -8.62 6.42
N TRP A 86 5.35 -7.80 7.47
CA TRP A 86 4.40 -7.93 8.57
C TRP A 86 2.98 -7.59 8.14
N LEU A 87 2.77 -6.56 7.31
CA LEU A 87 1.46 -6.27 6.74
C LEU A 87 0.92 -7.46 5.93
N TYR A 88 1.75 -8.02 5.05
CA TYR A 88 1.35 -9.17 4.23
C TYR A 88 1.09 -10.42 5.07
N SER A 89 1.95 -10.70 6.05
CA SER A 89 1.79 -11.82 6.99
C SER A 89 0.49 -11.72 7.79
N ALA A 90 0.16 -10.52 8.29
CA ALA A 90 -1.10 -10.25 8.98
C ALA A 90 -2.32 -10.57 8.10
N MET A 91 -2.30 -10.16 6.84
CA MET A 91 -3.36 -10.43 5.87
C MET A 91 -3.51 -11.94 5.60
N CYS A 92 -2.40 -12.64 5.37
CA CYS A 92 -2.41 -14.10 5.18
C CYS A 92 -3.04 -14.82 6.38
N LYS A 93 -2.59 -14.50 7.60
CA LYS A 93 -3.12 -15.11 8.84
C LYS A 93 -4.57 -14.77 9.09
N TYR A 94 -4.94 -13.51 8.93
CA TYR A 94 -6.32 -13.07 9.11
C TYR A 94 -7.25 -13.82 8.16
N THR A 95 -6.89 -13.89 6.88
CA THR A 95 -7.64 -14.64 5.86
C THR A 95 -7.76 -16.10 6.28
N LEU A 96 -6.64 -16.79 6.50
CA LEU A 96 -6.62 -18.22 6.88
C LEU A 96 -7.54 -18.55 8.05
N HIS A 97 -7.60 -17.69 9.07
CA HIS A 97 -8.35 -17.95 10.30
C HIS A 97 -9.78 -17.40 10.32
N THR A 98 -10.17 -16.53 9.38
CA THR A 98 -11.47 -15.84 9.43
C THR A 98 -12.35 -16.04 8.19
N SER A 99 -11.79 -16.46 7.05
CA SER A 99 -12.54 -16.69 5.81
C SER A 99 -13.63 -17.75 5.98
N LYS A 100 -14.79 -17.50 5.34
CA LYS A 100 -15.95 -18.39 5.36
C LYS A 100 -16.50 -18.67 3.95
N GLY A 101 -15.83 -18.21 2.90
CA GLY A 101 -16.29 -18.29 1.51
C GLY A 101 -17.35 -17.23 1.18
N ASN A 102 -17.40 -16.13 1.93
CA ASN A 102 -18.33 -15.03 1.65
C ASN A 102 -17.73 -14.06 0.64
N THR A 103 -18.60 -13.29 -0.02
CA THR A 103 -18.19 -12.16 -0.86
C THR A 103 -18.15 -10.87 -0.04
N ILE A 104 -17.06 -10.12 -0.17
CA ILE A 104 -16.83 -8.82 0.43
C ILE A 104 -17.05 -7.74 -0.64
N HIS A 105 -17.93 -6.80 -0.37
CA HIS A 105 -18.16 -5.62 -1.22
C HIS A 105 -17.63 -4.37 -0.53
N THR A 106 -16.78 -3.61 -1.23
CA THR A 106 -16.18 -2.40 -0.69
C THR A 106 -16.12 -1.29 -1.74
N ARG A 107 -15.81 -0.07 -1.32
CA ARG A 107 -15.65 1.11 -2.19
C ARG A 107 -14.31 1.79 -1.94
N ARG A 108 -13.75 2.41 -2.98
CA ARG A 108 -12.64 3.37 -2.86
C ARG A 108 -12.73 4.42 -3.96
N ASP A 109 -12.66 5.68 -3.57
CA ASP A 109 -12.47 6.79 -4.50
C ASP A 109 -10.98 7.12 -4.57
N ASP A 110 -10.38 7.11 -5.77
CA ASP A 110 -8.92 7.28 -5.93
C ASP A 110 -8.51 8.08 -7.17
N ARG A 111 -7.18 8.24 -7.35
CA ARG A 111 -6.56 8.89 -8.52
C ARG A 111 -6.76 8.05 -9.77
N ARG A 112 -6.93 8.72 -10.91
CA ARG A 112 -7.01 8.09 -12.24
C ARG A 112 -5.82 7.19 -12.50
N HIS A 113 -4.64 7.63 -12.10
CA HIS A 113 -3.42 6.86 -12.30
C HIS A 113 -3.43 5.51 -11.55
N THR A 114 -4.02 5.45 -10.35
CA THR A 114 -4.19 4.17 -9.64
C THR A 114 -5.02 3.19 -10.47
N TYR A 115 -6.11 3.66 -11.08
CA TYR A 115 -6.93 2.85 -11.98
C TYR A 115 -6.18 2.46 -13.28
N GLU A 116 -5.38 3.37 -13.85
CA GLU A 116 -4.56 3.07 -15.04
C GLU A 116 -3.59 1.91 -14.79
N CYS A 117 -2.98 1.81 -13.61
CA CYS A 117 -2.15 0.68 -13.22
C CYS A 117 -2.95 -0.63 -13.14
N MET A 118 -4.18 -0.59 -12.62
CA MET A 118 -5.06 -1.75 -12.51
C MET A 118 -5.54 -2.29 -13.86
N LYS A 119 -5.56 -1.49 -14.93
CA LYS A 119 -6.00 -1.93 -16.27
C LYS A 119 -5.21 -3.11 -16.83
N TYR A 120 -4.01 -3.35 -16.32
CA TYR A 120 -3.16 -4.47 -16.72
C TYR A 120 -3.48 -5.78 -15.98
N GLY A 121 -4.57 -5.81 -15.21
CA GLY A 121 -5.10 -7.04 -14.60
C GLY A 121 -4.46 -7.42 -13.25
N ILE A 122 -3.64 -6.53 -12.67
CA ILE A 122 -3.01 -6.72 -11.36
C ILE A 122 -3.00 -5.38 -10.60
N ASN A 123 -3.20 -5.36 -9.28
CA ASN A 123 -2.91 -4.17 -8.46
C ASN A 123 -1.44 -4.15 -8.01
N ASP A 124 -0.78 -3.00 -8.10
CA ASP A 124 0.64 -2.89 -7.76
C ASP A 124 0.92 -2.64 -6.28
N SER A 125 0.03 -1.93 -5.58
CA SER A 125 0.21 -1.49 -4.19
C SER A 125 -0.81 -2.13 -3.25
N PHE A 126 -0.62 -1.94 -1.94
CA PHE A 126 -1.69 -2.20 -0.98
C PHE A 126 -2.93 -1.39 -1.34
N LEU A 127 -4.09 -2.03 -1.21
CA LEU A 127 -5.37 -1.50 -1.62
C LEU A 127 -6.31 -1.47 -0.41
N SER A 128 -6.36 -0.31 0.22
CA SER A 128 -7.31 0.04 1.29
C SER A 128 -8.68 0.42 0.69
N THR A 129 -9.73 -0.28 1.06
CA THR A 129 -11.11 -0.02 0.63
C THR A 129 -12.02 0.06 1.86
N SER A 130 -13.20 0.66 1.72
CA SER A 130 -14.15 0.83 2.82
C SER A 130 -15.37 -0.07 2.63
N LEU A 131 -15.84 -0.70 3.71
CA LEU A 131 -17.17 -1.37 3.72
C LEU A 131 -18.33 -0.36 3.68
N ARG A 132 -18.05 0.92 3.93
CA ARG A 132 -19.05 1.99 3.81
C ARG A 132 -19.14 2.42 2.35
N LEU A 133 -20.31 2.21 1.76
CA LEU A 133 -20.55 2.44 0.34
C LEU A 133 -20.81 3.91 -0.01
N ASP A 134 -20.99 4.77 1.00
CA ASP A 134 -21.16 6.21 0.83
C ASP A 134 -19.83 6.88 0.47
N SER A 135 -19.86 7.79 -0.50
CA SER A 135 -18.66 8.54 -0.91
C SER A 135 -18.16 9.44 0.21
N ASN A 136 -16.85 9.39 0.50
CA ASN A 136 -16.22 10.28 1.47
C ASN A 136 -15.66 11.52 0.77
N GLN A 137 -16.11 12.72 1.16
CA GLN A 137 -15.62 14.01 0.65
C GLN A 137 -14.10 14.17 0.78
N TYR A 138 -13.45 13.46 1.71
CA TYR A 138 -12.00 13.45 1.86
C TYR A 138 -11.26 13.08 0.55
N PHE A 139 -11.81 12.17 -0.24
CA PHE A 139 -11.17 11.67 -1.47
C PHE A 139 -11.35 12.59 -2.69
N GLN A 140 -12.22 13.61 -2.59
CA GLN A 140 -12.47 14.63 -3.60
C GLN A 140 -11.35 15.70 -3.72
N LYS A 141 -10.16 15.40 -3.19
CA LYS A 141 -8.95 16.25 -3.27
C LYS A 141 -7.82 15.60 -4.08
N LYS A 142 -8.08 14.44 -4.68
CA LYS A 142 -7.10 13.67 -5.46
C LYS A 142 -7.06 14.14 -6.91
N ASP A 143 -5.92 14.00 -7.57
CA ASP A 143 -5.78 14.28 -9.01
C ASP A 143 -6.52 13.24 -9.87
N GLY A 144 -7.43 13.69 -10.73
CA GLY A 144 -8.22 12.88 -11.63
C GLY A 144 -9.10 11.86 -10.89
N LEU A 145 -10.13 12.31 -10.19
CA LEU A 145 -10.97 11.44 -9.35
C LEU A 145 -11.60 10.28 -10.14
N VAL A 146 -11.49 9.05 -9.63
CA VAL A 146 -12.14 7.84 -10.16
C VAL A 146 -12.86 7.14 -9.00
N LEU A 147 -14.10 6.73 -9.25
CA LEU A 147 -14.91 6.00 -8.29
C LEU A 147 -14.80 4.50 -8.56
N MET A 148 -14.49 3.71 -7.54
CA MET A 148 -14.31 2.26 -7.70
C MET A 148 -15.12 1.49 -6.67
N GLU A 149 -15.89 0.52 -7.17
CA GLU A 149 -16.58 -0.48 -6.39
C GLU A 149 -15.81 -1.80 -6.53
N PHE A 150 -15.63 -2.51 -5.43
CA PHE A 150 -14.84 -3.73 -5.37
C PHE A 150 -15.67 -4.90 -4.89
N GLU A 151 -15.35 -6.07 -5.43
CA GLU A 151 -15.83 -7.36 -4.98
C GLU A 151 -14.65 -8.31 -4.85
N ALA A 152 -14.58 -9.06 -3.76
CA ALA A 152 -13.59 -10.12 -3.54
C ALA A 152 -14.24 -11.25 -2.74
N GLU A 153 -13.85 -12.50 -3.01
CA GLU A 153 -14.10 -13.56 -2.04
C GLU A 153 -13.24 -13.31 -0.79
N ASP A 154 -13.77 -13.63 0.39
CA ASP A 154 -13.03 -13.53 1.65
C ASP A 154 -11.88 -14.54 1.73
N THR A 155 -11.72 -15.42 0.75
CA THR A 155 -10.59 -16.33 0.57
C THR A 155 -9.37 -15.65 -0.08
N VAL A 156 -9.57 -14.50 -0.71
CA VAL A 156 -8.47 -13.63 -1.18
C VAL A 156 -7.81 -12.99 0.02
N GLU A 157 -6.47 -12.95 0.04
CA GLU A 157 -5.74 -12.38 1.16
C GLU A 157 -6.19 -10.95 1.44
N HIS A 158 -6.62 -10.70 2.67
CA HIS A 158 -7.11 -9.40 3.13
C HIS A 158 -7.02 -9.31 4.65
N ILE A 159 -7.27 -8.11 5.18
CA ILE A 159 -7.47 -7.89 6.61
C ILE A 159 -8.53 -6.82 6.84
N ASN A 160 -9.44 -7.05 7.78
CA ASN A 160 -10.30 -6.00 8.29
C ASN A 160 -9.52 -5.21 9.35
N VAL A 161 -9.02 -4.05 8.96
CA VAL A 161 -8.09 -3.26 9.79
C VAL A 161 -8.78 -2.77 11.06
N ASN A 162 -10.01 -2.26 10.94
CA ASN A 162 -10.76 -1.76 12.11
C ASN A 162 -11.14 -2.86 13.08
N ASP A 163 -11.49 -4.06 12.58
CA ASP A 163 -11.81 -5.20 13.44
C ASP A 163 -10.58 -5.73 14.20
N VAL A 164 -9.41 -5.72 13.55
CA VAL A 164 -8.16 -6.14 14.20
C VAL A 164 -7.66 -5.10 15.20
N LEU A 165 -7.64 -3.81 14.81
CA LEU A 165 -7.13 -2.73 15.67
C LEU A 165 -8.11 -2.32 16.79
N GLY A 166 -9.42 -2.52 16.59
CA GLY A 166 -10.46 -2.11 17.52
C GLY A 166 -10.36 -0.64 17.90
N ASP A 167 -10.43 -0.36 19.20
CA ASP A 167 -10.36 1.01 19.75
C ASP A 167 -9.03 1.73 19.49
N LYS A 168 -7.99 1.01 19.03
CA LYS A 168 -6.71 1.61 18.64
C LYS A 168 -6.69 2.08 17.19
N SER A 169 -7.75 1.85 16.42
CA SER A 169 -7.83 2.37 15.06
C SER A 169 -7.86 3.90 15.07
N GLY A 170 -7.12 4.52 14.15
CA GLY A 170 -7.15 5.96 13.93
C GLY A 170 -8.41 6.43 13.20
N PHE A 171 -9.06 5.51 12.47
CA PHE A 171 -10.21 5.79 11.61
C PHE A 171 -11.30 4.72 11.78
N PRO A 172 -11.88 4.55 12.99
CA PRO A 172 -12.88 3.53 13.28
C PRO A 172 -14.10 3.60 12.36
N GLN A 173 -14.40 4.79 11.82
CA GLN A 173 -15.52 5.04 10.94
C GLN A 173 -15.29 4.58 9.49
N GLU A 174 -14.11 4.14 9.09
CA GLU A 174 -13.82 3.77 7.70
C GLU A 174 -14.16 2.31 7.38
N ASP A 175 -14.29 1.43 8.38
CA ASP A 175 -14.52 -0.02 8.19
C ASP A 175 -13.65 -0.59 7.05
N GLU A 176 -12.35 -0.31 7.15
CA GLU A 176 -11.30 -0.54 6.19
C GLU A 176 -11.01 -2.04 6.01
N ILE A 177 -11.13 -2.49 4.76
CA ILE A 177 -10.55 -3.74 4.29
C ILE A 177 -9.28 -3.41 3.52
N LEU A 178 -8.16 -3.99 3.95
CA LEU A 178 -6.88 -3.81 3.30
C LEU A 178 -6.47 -5.08 2.56
N TYR A 179 -6.23 -4.95 1.27
CA TYR A 179 -5.74 -6.03 0.41
C TYR A 179 -4.24 -5.83 0.11
N PRO A 180 -3.46 -6.92 -0.03
CA PRO A 180 -2.05 -6.86 -0.40
C PRO A 180 -1.84 -6.40 -1.85
N PRO A 181 -0.61 -6.00 -2.22
CA PRO A 181 -0.24 -5.84 -3.62
C PRO A 181 -0.25 -7.18 -4.35
N PHE A 182 -0.23 -7.11 -5.68
CA PHE A 182 -0.05 -8.25 -6.60
C PHE A 182 -1.23 -9.23 -6.62
N ILE A 183 -2.47 -8.74 -6.57
CA ILE A 183 -3.70 -9.52 -6.76
C ILE A 183 -4.17 -9.38 -8.20
N TYR A 184 -4.50 -10.50 -8.84
CA TYR A 184 -5.16 -10.51 -10.14
C TYR A 184 -6.55 -9.90 -10.03
N LEU A 185 -6.92 -9.07 -10.99
CA LEU A 185 -8.19 -8.38 -11.00
C LEU A 185 -8.77 -8.24 -12.40
N GLU A 186 -10.09 -8.09 -12.45
CA GLU A 186 -10.84 -7.70 -13.63
C GLU A 186 -11.49 -6.34 -13.39
N THR A 187 -11.59 -5.52 -14.44
CA THR A 187 -12.26 -4.22 -14.36
C THR A 187 -13.40 -4.13 -15.37
N LYS A 188 -14.51 -3.53 -14.95
CA LYS A 188 -15.68 -3.27 -15.79
C LYS A 188 -16.12 -1.81 -15.62
N PRO A 189 -16.29 -1.05 -16.70
CA PRO A 189 -16.81 0.31 -16.59
C PRO A 189 -18.26 0.31 -16.10
N LEU A 190 -18.59 1.28 -15.26
CA LEU A 190 -19.93 1.59 -14.78
C LEU A 190 -20.34 2.99 -15.23
N THR A 191 -21.63 3.27 -15.19
CA THR A 191 -22.16 4.61 -15.42
C THR A 191 -22.16 5.37 -14.10
N LEU A 192 -21.73 6.63 -14.13
CA LEU A 192 -21.84 7.55 -12.99
C LEU A 192 -23.32 7.88 -12.73
N GLU A 193 -23.72 7.80 -11.47
CA GLU A 193 -25.03 8.28 -11.04
C GLU A 193 -25.10 9.82 -11.09
N GLU A 194 -26.30 10.40 -11.14
CA GLU A 194 -26.48 11.86 -11.20
C GLU A 194 -25.87 12.58 -9.98
N SER A 195 -25.96 11.97 -8.79
CA SER A 195 -25.32 12.46 -7.57
C SER A 195 -23.79 12.47 -7.69
N GLU A 196 -23.21 11.42 -8.26
CA GLU A 196 -21.77 11.22 -8.39
C GLU A 196 -21.12 12.18 -9.40
N LYS A 197 -21.88 12.65 -10.41
CA LYS A 197 -21.41 13.67 -11.36
C LYS A 197 -21.09 15.02 -10.71
N SER A 198 -21.62 15.26 -9.52
CA SER A 198 -21.38 16.49 -8.76
C SER A 198 -20.06 16.47 -7.98
N PHE A 199 -19.42 15.30 -7.84
CA PHE A 199 -18.14 15.19 -7.15
C PHE A 199 -17.05 15.92 -7.93
N GLN A 200 -16.03 16.39 -7.23
CA GLN A 200 -14.96 17.19 -7.85
C GLN A 200 -13.59 16.66 -7.43
N ASP A 201 -12.61 16.79 -8.32
CA ASP A 201 -11.21 16.52 -8.01
C ASP A 201 -10.49 17.81 -7.53
N CYS A 202 -9.17 17.75 -7.32
CA CYS A 202 -8.39 18.94 -6.91
C CYS A 202 -8.37 20.08 -7.93
N HIS A 203 -8.75 19.81 -9.18
CA HIS A 203 -8.88 20.77 -10.28
C HIS A 203 -10.33 21.23 -10.51
N LYS A 204 -11.27 20.82 -9.64
CA LYS A 204 -12.72 21.05 -9.77
C LYS A 204 -13.35 20.36 -10.99
N ALA A 205 -12.69 19.36 -11.55
CA ALA A 205 -13.22 18.54 -12.63
C ALA A 205 -14.10 17.41 -12.07
N PRO A 206 -15.13 16.95 -12.82
CA PRO A 206 -15.95 15.81 -12.41
C PRO A 206 -15.13 14.49 -12.41
N PRO A 207 -15.65 13.40 -11.83
CA PRO A 207 -14.96 12.11 -11.87
C PRO A 207 -14.67 11.67 -13.30
N CYS A 208 -13.45 11.18 -13.52
CA CYS A 208 -12.98 10.64 -14.80
C CYS A 208 -13.69 9.34 -15.19
N GLY A 209 -14.34 8.66 -14.25
CA GLY A 209 -15.12 7.45 -14.50
C GLY A 209 -15.49 6.71 -13.22
N LYS A 210 -16.33 5.68 -13.40
CA LYS A 210 -16.71 4.72 -12.36
C LYS A 210 -16.44 3.31 -12.85
N TYR A 211 -15.89 2.45 -11.99
CA TYR A 211 -15.53 1.09 -12.37
C TYR A 211 -15.88 0.09 -11.27
N PHE A 212 -16.34 -1.08 -11.69
CA PHE A 212 -16.47 -2.26 -10.85
C PHE A 212 -15.20 -3.11 -11.01
N ILE A 213 -14.59 -3.51 -9.91
CA ILE A 213 -13.32 -4.23 -9.87
C ILE A 213 -13.50 -5.53 -9.09
N THR A 214 -13.31 -6.66 -9.74
CA THR A 214 -13.34 -7.96 -9.08
C THR A 214 -11.91 -8.41 -8.77
N LEU A 215 -11.57 -8.52 -7.48
CA LEU A 215 -10.31 -9.11 -7.03
C LEU A 215 -10.45 -10.63 -7.07
N LYS A 216 -9.53 -11.31 -7.76
CA LYS A 216 -9.62 -12.75 -8.04
C LYS A 216 -8.77 -13.57 -7.09
N SER A 217 -7.47 -13.58 -7.31
CA SER A 217 -6.52 -14.38 -6.54
C SER A 217 -5.18 -13.67 -6.47
N SER A 218 -4.43 -13.92 -5.41
CA SER A 218 -3.06 -13.43 -5.34
C SER A 218 -2.22 -13.99 -6.49
N SER A 219 -1.38 -13.14 -7.08
CA SER A 219 -0.36 -13.53 -8.06
C SER A 219 0.89 -14.12 -7.38
N ILE A 220 0.88 -14.24 -6.05
CA ILE A 220 1.96 -14.79 -5.26
C ILE A 220 1.70 -16.28 -5.03
N GLU A 221 2.47 -17.10 -5.74
CA GLU A 221 2.48 -18.54 -5.57
C GLU A 221 3.37 -18.95 -4.39
N PRO A 222 2.86 -19.72 -3.42
CA PRO A 222 3.64 -20.11 -2.24
C PRO A 222 4.85 -20.97 -2.59
N LYS A 223 5.98 -20.65 -1.98
CA LYS A 223 7.27 -21.29 -2.25
C LYS A 223 8.01 -21.59 -0.95
N GLU A 224 8.48 -22.82 -0.79
CA GLU A 224 9.35 -23.19 0.32
C GLU A 224 10.68 -22.41 0.26
N ARG A 225 11.18 -22.00 1.43
CA ARG A 225 12.45 -21.29 1.55
C ARG A 225 13.62 -22.22 1.24
N SER A 226 14.40 -21.89 0.20
CA SER A 226 15.65 -22.56 -0.12
C SER A 226 16.87 -21.74 0.29
N LYS A 227 18.05 -22.38 0.37
CA LYS A 227 19.32 -21.70 0.61
C LYS A 227 19.59 -20.62 -0.45
N GLU A 228 19.44 -20.96 -1.73
CA GLU A 228 19.60 -20.02 -2.85
C GLU A 228 18.65 -18.82 -2.75
N THR A 229 17.37 -19.07 -2.40
CA THR A 229 16.40 -17.98 -2.25
C THR A 229 16.77 -17.09 -1.06
N THR A 230 17.29 -17.66 0.02
CA THR A 230 17.76 -16.91 1.20
C THR A 230 18.95 -16.02 0.85
N GLU A 231 19.97 -16.57 0.19
CA GLU A 231 21.14 -15.81 -0.25
C GLU A 231 20.77 -14.67 -1.22
N TRP A 232 19.83 -14.92 -2.14
CA TRP A 232 19.31 -13.89 -3.04
C TRP A 232 18.56 -12.79 -2.28
N LEU A 233 17.69 -13.14 -1.32
CA LEU A 233 16.96 -12.18 -0.50
C LEU A 233 17.89 -11.31 0.34
N ASP A 234 18.91 -11.90 0.95
CA ASP A 234 19.90 -11.19 1.75
C ASP A 234 20.70 -10.20 0.89
N GLN A 235 21.11 -10.63 -0.30
CA GLN A 235 21.80 -9.76 -1.25
C GLN A 235 20.90 -8.63 -1.75
N LYS A 236 19.65 -8.93 -2.10
CA LYS A 236 18.68 -7.93 -2.55
C LYS A 236 18.33 -6.93 -1.45
N ARG A 237 18.17 -7.38 -0.20
CA ARG A 237 17.96 -6.48 0.94
C ARG A 237 19.13 -5.49 1.07
N LYS A 238 20.38 -5.94 0.99
CA LYS A 238 21.56 -5.06 1.03
C LYS A 238 21.57 -4.03 -0.10
N GLU A 239 21.16 -4.42 -1.31
CA GLU A 239 21.03 -3.50 -2.45
C GLU A 239 19.92 -2.47 -2.20
N LEU A 240 18.76 -2.91 -1.70
CA LEU A 240 17.62 -2.03 -1.42
C LEU A 240 17.91 -1.03 -0.32
N THR A 241 18.68 -1.41 0.70
CA THR A 241 19.07 -0.57 1.83
C THR A 241 20.39 0.18 1.58
N ALA A 242 20.96 0.10 0.37
CA ALA A 242 22.22 0.77 0.06
C ALA A 242 22.04 2.30 0.15
N LYS A 243 22.90 2.97 0.92
CA LYS A 243 22.84 4.43 1.12
C LYS A 243 22.79 5.21 -0.19
N THR A 244 23.49 4.75 -1.23
CA THR A 244 23.47 5.39 -2.55
C THR A 244 22.10 5.38 -3.21
N GLU A 245 21.33 4.30 -3.05
CA GLU A 245 19.97 4.17 -3.59
C GLU A 245 18.99 5.05 -2.81
N ILE A 246 19.11 5.07 -1.48
CA ILE A 246 18.29 5.93 -0.60
C ILE A 246 18.51 7.40 -0.93
N GLU A 247 19.76 7.84 -1.04
CA GLU A 247 20.08 9.23 -1.42
C GLU A 247 19.61 9.56 -2.85
N ASN A 248 19.62 8.59 -3.77
CA ASN A 248 19.06 8.78 -5.11
C ASN A 248 17.54 8.95 -5.07
N ALA A 249 16.82 8.14 -4.29
CA ALA A 249 15.37 8.25 -4.11
C ALA A 249 14.98 9.64 -3.57
N LYS A 250 15.67 10.13 -2.54
CA LYS A 250 15.48 11.48 -1.98
C LYS A 250 15.70 12.58 -3.03
N LYS A 251 16.78 12.47 -3.82
CA LYS A 251 17.05 13.42 -4.93
C LYS A 251 15.93 13.44 -5.95
N VAL A 252 15.40 12.28 -6.34
CA VAL A 252 14.28 12.19 -7.27
C VAL A 252 13.02 12.83 -6.68
N TRP A 253 12.68 12.53 -5.42
CA TRP A 253 11.52 13.13 -4.76
C TRP A 253 11.62 14.65 -4.67
N ASN A 254 12.80 15.18 -4.32
CA ASN A 254 13.05 16.60 -4.32
C ASN A 254 12.92 17.20 -5.72
N ALA A 255 13.50 16.55 -6.74
CA ALA A 255 13.41 17.00 -8.14
C ALA A 255 11.95 17.06 -8.64
N ILE A 256 11.11 16.08 -8.28
CA ILE A 256 9.67 16.09 -8.56
C ILE A 256 9.00 17.26 -7.85
N THR A 257 9.27 17.43 -6.55
CA THR A 257 8.67 18.49 -5.71
C THR A 257 8.92 19.89 -6.28
N ILE A 258 10.12 20.15 -6.79
CA ILE A 258 10.50 21.45 -7.39
C ILE A 258 10.27 21.52 -8.91
N ASN A 259 9.65 20.51 -9.53
CA ASN A 259 9.42 20.40 -10.98
C ASN A 259 10.71 20.50 -11.83
N ALA A 260 11.81 19.89 -11.38
CA ALA A 260 13.12 19.88 -12.06
C ALA A 260 13.49 18.55 -12.72
N GLU A 261 12.56 17.60 -12.83
CA GLU A 261 12.75 16.21 -13.30
C GLU A 261 13.55 16.09 -14.61
N CYS A 262 13.37 17.03 -15.54
CA CYS A 262 14.07 17.06 -16.82
C CYS A 262 15.61 17.03 -16.70
N ALA A 263 16.16 17.53 -15.58
CA ALA A 263 17.58 17.54 -15.29
C ALA A 263 18.09 16.25 -14.61
N TYR A 264 17.21 15.37 -14.15
CA TYR A 264 17.52 14.20 -13.31
C TYR A 264 17.14 12.86 -13.98
N LYS A 265 17.24 12.79 -15.32
CA LYS A 265 16.77 11.61 -16.08
C LYS A 265 17.50 10.32 -15.68
N ALA A 266 18.78 10.39 -15.36
CA ALA A 266 19.57 9.21 -14.98
C ALA A 266 19.17 8.73 -13.57
N GLU A 267 19.03 9.65 -12.62
CA GLU A 267 18.59 9.42 -11.25
C GLU A 267 17.17 8.83 -11.22
N ILE A 268 16.27 9.36 -12.05
CA ILE A 268 14.91 8.84 -12.22
C ILE A 268 14.94 7.40 -12.74
N GLN A 269 15.74 7.11 -13.77
CA GLN A 269 15.83 5.74 -14.30
C GLN A 269 16.39 4.77 -13.27
N GLN A 270 17.41 5.17 -12.50
CA GLN A 270 17.95 4.36 -11.40
C GLN A 270 16.90 4.12 -10.32
N TYR A 271 16.16 5.16 -9.92
CA TYR A 271 15.09 5.05 -8.93
C TYR A 271 13.96 4.10 -9.36
N VAL A 272 13.55 4.18 -10.63
CA VAL A 272 12.54 3.27 -11.19
C VAL A 272 13.04 1.82 -11.19
N ASN A 273 14.31 1.58 -11.51
CA ASN A 273 14.91 0.25 -11.44
C ASN A 273 14.99 -0.26 -9.99
N TRP A 274 15.31 0.62 -9.03
CA TRP A 274 15.33 0.29 -7.61
C TRP A 274 13.94 -0.10 -7.09
N LYS A 275 12.88 0.65 -7.45
CA LYS A 275 11.48 0.29 -7.16
C LYS A 275 11.09 -1.06 -7.77
N GLN A 276 11.54 -1.35 -8.99
CA GLN A 276 11.31 -2.66 -9.60
C GLN A 276 11.99 -3.78 -8.81
N GLY A 277 13.23 -3.58 -8.35
CA GLY A 277 13.92 -4.49 -7.45
C GLY A 277 13.20 -4.70 -6.11
N LEU A 278 12.58 -3.66 -5.55
CA LEU A 278 11.74 -3.76 -4.35
C LEU A 278 10.54 -4.68 -4.61
N LYS A 279 9.83 -4.51 -5.73
CA LYS A 279 8.69 -5.36 -6.08
C LYS A 279 9.11 -6.83 -6.25
N GLU A 280 10.25 -7.09 -6.86
CA GLU A 280 10.79 -8.45 -7.02
C GLU A 280 11.17 -9.08 -5.67
N TYR A 281 11.81 -8.31 -4.79
CA TYR A 281 12.10 -8.73 -3.42
C TYR A 281 10.81 -9.10 -2.68
N LEU A 282 9.81 -8.20 -2.70
CA LEU A 282 8.53 -8.40 -2.02
C LEU A 282 7.78 -9.61 -2.56
N LYS A 283 7.66 -9.79 -3.88
CA LYS A 283 7.03 -10.98 -4.47
C LYS A 283 7.70 -12.27 -3.99
N THR A 284 9.03 -12.28 -3.89
CA THR A 284 9.80 -13.46 -3.49
C THR A 284 9.63 -13.77 -2.00
N ILE A 285 9.74 -12.77 -1.11
CA ILE A 285 9.56 -13.00 0.33
C ILE A 285 8.10 -13.29 0.67
N TYR A 286 7.13 -12.69 -0.02
CA TYR A 286 5.70 -12.98 0.17
C TYR A 286 5.35 -14.42 -0.22
N ALA A 287 5.99 -14.98 -1.25
CA ALA A 287 5.83 -16.39 -1.61
C ALA A 287 6.25 -17.32 -0.46
N ILE A 288 7.32 -16.97 0.25
CA ILE A 288 7.81 -17.71 1.43
C ILE A 288 6.86 -17.51 2.61
N ILE A 289 6.50 -16.27 2.94
CA ILE A 289 5.56 -15.96 4.03
C ILE A 289 4.26 -16.74 3.83
N LYS A 290 3.70 -16.72 2.62
CA LYS A 290 2.45 -17.43 2.31
C LYS A 290 2.60 -18.95 2.40
N TYR A 291 3.78 -19.51 2.13
CA TYR A 291 4.05 -20.93 2.34
C TYR A 291 4.14 -21.28 3.83
N GLU A 292 4.79 -20.44 4.63
CA GLU A 292 4.98 -20.63 6.08
C GLU A 292 3.67 -20.50 6.88
N GLN A 293 2.61 -19.89 6.31
CA GLN A 293 1.27 -19.83 6.93
C GLN A 293 0.36 -21.02 6.58
N ARG A 294 0.74 -21.91 5.65
CA ARG A 294 -0.07 -23.10 5.28
C ARG A 294 0.05 -24.21 6.31
#